data_AF-A0A699TD24-F1
#
_entry.id   AF-A0A699TD24-F1
#
_cell.length_a   1.000
_cell.length_b   1.000
_cell.length_c   1.000
_cell.angle_alpha   90.00
_cell.angle_beta   90.00
_cell.angle_gamma   90.00
#
_symmetry.space_group_name_H-M   'P 1'
#
loop_
_entity.id
_entity.type
_entity.pdbx_description
1 polymer ?
#
loop_
_entity_poly.entity_id
_entity_poly.type
_entity_poly.pdbx_seq_one_letter_code
_entity_poly.pdbx_strand_id
1 'polypeptide(L)'
;IQGFSKIAKLMTKLTQKKVKFEWGDKQEKAFQLLKQKLCSALILALPEGSEDFIVYCDALNKGLGAVLMQREKVILYASCQLKIHEKNYTTHDLELGAVVFSLKI
;
A
#
# COMPACT_ATOMS: atom_id res chain seq x y z
N ILE A 1 -12.12 0.10 -0.71
CA ILE A 1 -12.83 1.18 -1.46
C ILE A 1 -14.17 0.67 -1.96
N GLN A 2 -15.29 1.19 -1.43
CA GLN A 2 -16.62 0.80 -1.90
C GLN A 2 -16.80 1.17 -3.39
N GLY A 3 -17.21 0.19 -4.20
CA GLY A 3 -17.42 0.36 -5.64
C GLY A 3 -16.13 0.43 -6.47
N PHE A 4 -14.99 -0.05 -5.96
CA PHE A 4 -13.70 -0.03 -6.68
C PHE A 4 -13.80 -0.56 -8.12
N SER A 5 -14.41 -1.74 -8.29
CA SER A 5 -14.59 -2.37 -9.60
C SER A 5 -15.31 -1.46 -10.61
N LYS A 6 -16.33 -0.69 -10.16
CA LYS A 6 -17.07 0.25 -11.02
C LYS A 6 -16.20 1.42 -11.48
N ILE A 7 -15.34 1.93 -10.60
CA ILE A 7 -14.43 3.05 -10.90
C ILE A 7 -13.29 2.57 -11.80
N ALA A 8 -12.69 1.43 -11.45
CA ALA A 8 -11.54 0.86 -12.17
C ALA A 8 -11.90 0.40 -13.59
N LYS A 9 -13.15 0.00 -13.85
CA LYS A 9 -13.61 -0.55 -15.14
C LYS A 9 -13.22 0.32 -16.35
N LEU A 10 -13.24 1.64 -16.21
CA LEU A 10 -12.87 2.57 -17.28
C LEU A 10 -11.39 2.47 -17.65
N MET A 11 -10.52 2.23 -16.66
CA MET A 11 -9.10 2.00 -16.87
C MET A 11 -8.81 0.56 -17.30
N THR A 12 -9.54 -0.43 -16.75
CA THR A 12 -9.37 -1.84 -17.14
C THR A 12 -9.75 -2.09 -18.60
N LYS A 13 -10.61 -1.25 -19.18
CA LYS A 13 -10.93 -1.31 -20.61
C LYS A 13 -9.75 -0.88 -21.49
N LEU A 14 -8.89 0.02 -21.02
CA LEU A 14 -7.71 0.48 -21.76
C LEU A 14 -6.61 -0.57 -21.88
N THR A 15 -6.60 -1.58 -21.00
CA THR A 15 -5.59 -2.65 -21.00
C THR A 15 -6.03 -3.89 -21.80
N GLN A 16 -7.23 -3.86 -22.41
CA GLN A 16 -7.74 -4.96 -23.20
C GLN A 16 -7.01 -5.09 -24.55
N LYS A 17 -6.77 -6.33 -24.99
CA LYS A 17 -6.18 -6.59 -26.31
C LYS A 17 -7.03 -5.95 -27.40
N LYS A 18 -6.37 -5.39 -28.42
CA LYS A 18 -7.00 -4.71 -29.57
C LYS A 18 -7.77 -3.41 -29.21
N VAL A 19 -7.60 -2.87 -28.01
CA VAL A 19 -8.08 -1.53 -27.66
C VAL A 19 -6.92 -0.54 -27.77
N LYS A 20 -7.12 0.56 -28.50
CA LYS A 20 -6.16 1.65 -28.56
C LYS A 20 -6.15 2.37 -27.22
N PHE A 21 -4.96 2.57 -26.65
CA PHE A 21 -4.81 3.27 -25.38
C PHE A 21 -5.05 4.76 -25.60
N GLU A 22 -6.26 5.22 -25.27
CA GLU A 22 -6.65 6.62 -25.32
C GLU A 22 -7.07 7.08 -23.92
N TRP A 23 -6.24 7.96 -23.34
CA TRP A 23 -6.49 8.53 -22.03
C TRP A 23 -7.25 9.85 -22.18
N GLY A 24 -8.55 9.82 -21.87
CA GLY A 24 -9.41 11.00 -21.91
C GLY A 24 -9.91 11.41 -20.54
N ASP A 25 -10.76 12.44 -20.51
CA ASP A 25 -11.31 13.02 -19.28
C ASP A 25 -12.04 12.02 -18.38
N LYS A 26 -12.68 11.00 -18.98
CA LYS A 26 -13.41 9.97 -18.22
C LYS A 26 -12.46 9.08 -17.42
N GLN A 27 -11.32 8.72 -18.00
CA GLN A 27 -10.29 7.90 -17.35
C GLN A 27 -9.51 8.74 -16.33
N GLU A 28 -9.20 10.00 -16.66
CA GLU A 28 -8.55 10.92 -15.72
C GLU A 28 -9.44 11.15 -14.49
N LYS A 29 -10.73 11.46 -14.65
CA LYS A 29 -11.66 11.63 -13.53
C LYS A 29 -11.79 10.36 -12.69
N ALA A 30 -11.84 9.19 -13.32
CA ALA A 30 -11.89 7.92 -12.60
C ALA A 30 -10.60 7.66 -11.81
N PHE A 31 -9.44 7.98 -12.39
CA PHE A 31 -8.13 7.84 -11.74
C PHE A 31 -7.98 8.79 -10.55
N GLN A 32 -8.37 10.06 -10.71
CA GLN A 32 -8.35 11.06 -9.64
C GLN A 32 -9.32 10.70 -8.51
N LEU A 33 -10.52 10.22 -8.84
CA LEU A 33 -11.47 9.71 -7.85
C LEU A 33 -10.89 8.50 -7.09
N LEU A 34 -10.18 7.61 -7.78
CA LEU A 34 -9.52 6.46 -7.16
C LEU A 34 -8.43 6.91 -6.19
N LYS A 35 -7.57 7.84 -6.61
CA LYS A 35 -6.55 8.47 -5.76
C LYS A 35 -7.17 9.11 -4.53
N GLN A 36 -8.21 9.93 -4.71
CA GLN A 36 -8.90 10.57 -3.61
C GLN A 36 -9.45 9.53 -2.62
N LYS A 37 -10.13 8.48 -3.11
CA LYS A 37 -10.68 7.43 -2.26
C LYS A 37 -9.60 6.60 -1.56
N LEU A 38 -8.45 6.37 -2.18
CA LEU A 38 -7.30 5.72 -1.55
C LEU A 38 -6.73 6.59 -0.43
N CYS A 39 -6.56 7.90 -0.67
CA CYS A 39 -6.05 8.84 0.32
C CYS A 39 -7.04 9.10 1.47
N SER A 40 -8.35 9.14 1.18
CA SER A 40 -9.38 9.42 2.19
C SER A 40 -9.79 8.20 3.00
N ALA A 41 -9.61 6.98 2.47
CA ALA A 41 -9.92 5.74 3.18
C ALA A 41 -8.82 5.33 4.18
N LEU A 42 -7.74 6.09 4.27
CA LEU A 42 -6.72 5.94 5.31
C LEU A 42 -7.24 6.51 6.65
N ILE A 43 -8.42 6.07 7.07
CA ILE A 43 -8.84 6.22 8.45
C ILE A 43 -8.06 5.17 9.21
N LEU A 44 -6.86 5.56 9.66
CA LEU A 44 -6.14 4.80 10.67
C LEU A 44 -7.11 4.61 11.85
N ALA A 45 -7.48 3.36 12.12
CA ALA A 45 -8.31 3.06 13.27
C ALA A 45 -7.44 3.23 14.53
N LEU A 46 -8.04 3.73 15.61
CA LEU A 46 -7.36 3.73 16.89
C LEU A 46 -7.23 2.28 17.38
N PRO A 47 -6.11 1.93 18.01
CA PRO A 47 -5.98 0.62 18.66
C PRO A 47 -7.06 0.50 19.74
N GLU A 48 -7.78 -0.61 19.74
CA GLU A 48 -8.92 -0.82 20.62
C GLU A 48 -8.69 -2.08 21.48
N GLY A 49 -8.76 -1.91 22.80
CA GLY A 49 -8.60 -3.02 23.74
C GLY A 49 -7.19 -3.62 23.77
N SER A 50 -7.10 -4.86 24.24
CA SER A 50 -5.86 -5.63 24.41
C SER A 50 -5.76 -6.80 23.46
N GLU A 51 -6.35 -6.68 22.28
CA GLU A 51 -6.31 -7.77 21.30
C GLU A 51 -4.99 -7.83 20.55
N ASP A 52 -4.73 -8.99 19.96
CA ASP A 52 -3.54 -9.23 19.18
C ASP A 52 -3.47 -8.31 17.97
N PHE A 53 -2.26 -7.82 17.73
CA PHE A 53 -1.93 -7.07 16.53
C PHE A 53 -1.29 -7.98 15.51
N ILE A 54 -1.61 -7.76 14.23
CA ILE A 54 -0.98 -8.43 13.11
C ILE A 54 -0.14 -7.39 12.38
N VAL A 55 1.15 -7.70 12.20
CA VAL A 55 2.09 -6.85 11.48
C VAL A 55 2.44 -7.50 10.16
N TYR A 56 2.18 -6.80 9.06
CA TYR A 56 2.63 -7.18 7.73
C TYR A 56 3.88 -6.40 7.38
N CYS A 57 4.97 -7.10 7.10
CA CYS A 57 6.25 -6.50 6.72
C CYS A 57 6.54 -6.77 5.25
N ASP A 58 7.12 -5.79 4.57
CA ASP A 58 7.66 -5.96 3.24
C ASP A 58 8.99 -5.20 3.12
N ALA A 59 9.87 -5.73 2.29
CA ALA A 59 11.17 -5.13 2.04
C ALA A 59 11.43 -5.06 0.54
N LEU A 60 11.83 -3.88 0.08
CA LEU A 60 12.27 -3.66 -1.29
C LEU A 60 13.65 -3.02 -1.25
N ASN A 61 14.44 -3.20 -2.33
CA ASN A 61 15.76 -2.55 -2.51
C ASN A 61 15.77 -1.00 -2.38
N LYS A 62 14.60 -0.37 -2.18
CA LYS A 62 14.46 1.08 -1.96
C LYS A 62 14.05 1.44 -0.53
N GLY A 63 13.47 0.54 0.24
CA GLY A 63 12.86 0.86 1.52
C GLY A 63 12.23 -0.35 2.22
N LEU A 64 11.98 -0.18 3.50
CA LEU A 64 11.25 -1.11 4.36
C LEU A 64 9.83 -0.57 4.55
N GLY A 65 8.85 -1.46 4.56
CA GLY A 65 7.45 -1.16 4.81
C GLY A 65 6.88 -2.08 5.89
N ALA A 66 6.01 -1.53 6.72
CA ALA A 66 5.23 -2.27 7.68
C ALA A 66 3.80 -1.71 7.78
N VAL A 67 2.84 -2.61 7.99
CA VAL A 67 1.43 -2.28 8.22
C VAL A 67 0.99 -2.98 9.51
N LEU A 68 0.57 -2.19 10.48
CA LEU A 68 -0.03 -2.68 11.73
C LEU A 68 -1.54 -2.79 11.56
N MET A 69 -2.10 -3.96 11.79
CA MET A 69 -3.53 -4.25 11.66
C MET A 69 -4.11 -4.86 12.93
N GLN A 70 -5.37 -4.53 13.21
CA GLN A 70 -6.15 -5.08 14.31
C GLN A 70 -7.60 -5.27 13.84
N ARG A 71 -8.19 -6.46 14.04
CA ARG A 71 -9.57 -6.80 13.60
C ARG A 71 -9.87 -6.35 12.16
N GLU A 72 -8.97 -6.65 11.22
CA GLU A 72 -9.07 -6.28 9.80
C GLU A 72 -9.01 -4.76 9.49
N LYS A 73 -8.79 -3.92 10.51
CA LYS A 73 -8.59 -2.48 10.35
C LYS A 73 -7.10 -2.16 10.37
N VAL A 74 -6.69 -1.19 9.56
CA VAL A 74 -5.32 -0.70 9.58
C VAL A 74 -5.18 0.37 10.67
N ILE A 75 -4.23 0.16 11.57
CA ILE A 75 -3.93 1.05 12.69
C ILE A 75 -2.83 2.03 12.32
N LEU A 76 -1.78 1.54 11.64
CA LEU A 76 -0.62 2.35 11.29
C LEU A 76 0.09 1.81 10.05
N TYR A 77 0.56 2.74 9.22
CA TYR A 77 1.53 2.47 8.18
C TYR A 77 2.87 3.04 8.63
N ALA A 78 3.92 2.25 8.50
CA ALA A 78 5.29 2.69 8.72
C ALA A 78 6.13 2.35 7.49
N SER A 79 6.96 3.31 7.08
CA SER A 79 7.89 3.10 5.98
C SER A 79 9.19 3.84 6.27
N CYS A 80 10.32 3.20 5.98
CA CYS A 80 11.63 3.80 6.12
C CYS A 80 12.43 3.60 4.82
N GLN A 81 13.17 4.63 4.43
CA GLN A 81 14.10 4.51 3.32
C GLN A 81 15.39 3.82 3.77
N LEU A 82 15.91 2.90 2.97
CA LEU A 82 17.17 2.23 3.27
C LEU A 82 18.33 3.23 3.28
N LYS A 83 19.20 3.12 4.29
CA LYS A 83 20.47 3.83 4.34
C LYS A 83 21.41 3.30 3.25
N ILE A 84 22.43 4.09 2.92
CA ILE A 84 23.37 3.78 1.82
C ILE A 84 24.02 2.40 2.00
N HIS A 85 24.35 2.01 3.23
CA HIS A 85 24.94 0.70 3.51
C HIS A 85 23.92 -0.45 3.46
N GLU A 86 22.67 -0.21 3.86
CA GLU A 86 21.60 -1.22 3.87
C GLU A 86 21.17 -1.58 2.45
N LYS A 87 21.37 -0.70 1.46
CA LYS A 87 21.12 -0.99 0.04
C LYS A 87 21.95 -2.14 -0.53
N ASN A 88 23.07 -2.47 0.12
CA ASN A 88 23.94 -3.57 -0.29
C ASN A 88 23.54 -4.91 0.34
N TYR A 89 22.54 -4.93 1.22
CA TYR A 89 22.08 -6.15 1.88
C TYR A 89 21.36 -7.07 0.91
N THR A 90 21.41 -8.37 1.20
CA THR A 90 20.66 -9.36 0.43
C THR A 90 19.16 -9.24 0.72
N THR A 91 18.32 -9.78 -0.16
CA THR A 91 16.86 -9.72 0.02
C THR A 91 16.41 -10.30 1.37
N HIS A 92 17.02 -11.42 1.80
CA HIS A 92 16.71 -12.05 3.09
C HIS A 92 17.07 -11.17 4.29
N ASP A 93 18.19 -10.45 4.22
CA ASP A 93 18.60 -9.51 5.27
C ASP A 93 17.67 -8.29 5.31
N LEU A 94 17.19 -7.83 4.15
CA LEU A 94 16.22 -6.75 4.05
C LEU A 94 14.85 -7.14 4.62
N GLU A 95 14.39 -8.38 4.35
CA GLU A 95 13.17 -8.94 4.95
C GLU A 95 13.27 -8.98 6.47
N LEU A 96 14.40 -9.46 7.01
CA LEU A 96 14.66 -9.43 8.45
C LEU A 96 14.69 -7.99 8.98
N GLY A 97 15.31 -7.07 8.24
CA GLY A 97 15.32 -5.64 8.54
C GLY A 97 13.91 -5.05 8.64
N ALA A 98 12.99 -5.43 7.75
CA ALA A 98 11.60 -4.99 7.79
C ALA A 98 10.88 -5.49 9.06
N VAL A 99 11.11 -6.75 9.46
CA VAL A 99 10.54 -7.30 10.71
C VAL A 99 11.08 -6.54 11.93
N VAL A 100 12.39 -6.35 12.03
CA VAL A 100 13.01 -5.61 13.14
C VAL A 100 12.55 -4.15 13.17
N PHE A 101 12.42 -3.52 12.00
CA PHE A 101 11.87 -2.17 11.88
C PHE A 101 10.43 -2.13 12.41
N SER A 102 9.62 -3.11 12.04
CA SER A 102 8.20 -3.15 12.41
C SER A 102 7.95 -3.31 13.91
N LEU A 103 8.81 -4.07 14.60
CA LEU A 103 8.71 -4.30 16.05
C LEU A 103 9.24 -3.13 16.89
N LYS A 104 9.95 -2.17 16.27
CA LYS A 104 10.46 -0.96 16.92
C LYS A 104 9.48 0.22 16.87
N ILE A 105 8.39 0.10 16.11
CA ILE A 105 7.34 1.11 16.00
C ILE A 105 6.52 1.14 17.28
#